data_AF-A0A2I0K7L1-F1
#
_entry.id   AF-A0A2I0K7L1-F1
#
_cell.length_a   1.000
_cell.length_b   1.000
_cell.length_c   1.000
_cell.angle_alpha   90.00
_cell.angle_beta   90.00
_cell.angle_gamma   90.00
#
_symmetry.space_group_name_H-M   'P 1'
#
loop_
_entity.id
_entity.type
_entity.pdbx_description
1 polymer ?
#
loop_
_entity_poly.entity_id
_entity_poly.type
_entity_poly.pdbx_seq_one_letter_code
_entity_poly.pdbx_strand_id
1 'polypeptide(L)'
;MYERYAALFALRNHGGDDAIMAIVDSLGCQSALLRHEVAYVLGQLQNKAASAALSDILKNLNEHPMVRHEAAEALGSIADEESVALLEKFAMDPEPIVSQSCEVALSMLDFERSGKSFEYLYMQAPQVQ
;
A
#
# COMPACT_ATOMS: atom_id res chain seq x y z
N MET A 1 8.04 13.15 18.92
CA MET A 1 7.63 12.74 17.56
C MET A 1 8.76 12.02 16.83
N TYR A 2 9.97 12.58 16.77
CA TYR A 2 11.16 11.95 16.17
C TYR A 2 11.40 10.50 16.63
N GLU A 3 11.31 10.23 17.93
CA GLU A 3 11.53 8.88 18.49
C GLU A 3 10.56 7.82 17.95
N ARG A 4 9.31 8.20 17.64
CA ARG A 4 8.32 7.27 17.07
C ARG A 4 8.65 6.90 15.63
N TYR A 5 9.08 7.86 14.82
CA TYR A 5 9.55 7.58 13.47
C TYR A 5 10.84 6.75 13.48
N ALA A 6 11.79 7.08 14.36
CA ALA A 6 13.03 6.32 14.50
C ALA A 6 12.74 4.85 14.89
N ALA A 7 11.84 4.62 15.85
CA ALA A 7 11.41 3.28 16.23
C ALA A 7 10.69 2.55 15.08
N LEU A 8 9.79 3.22 14.37
CA LEU A 8 9.07 2.66 13.21
C LEU A 8 10.04 2.17 12.14
N PHE A 9 11.01 2.99 11.73
CA PHE A 9 11.99 2.58 10.73
C PHE A 9 12.97 1.53 11.23
N ALA A 10 13.30 1.53 12.53
CA ALA A 10 14.10 0.47 13.13
C ALA A 10 13.37 -0.88 13.09
N LEU A 11 12.07 -0.90 13.40
CA LEU A 11 11.22 -2.09 13.27
C LEU A 11 11.13 -2.57 11.82
N ARG A 12 10.93 -1.66 10.86
CA ARG A 12 10.95 -1.99 9.43
C ARG A 12 12.24 -2.68 9.02
N ASN A 13 13.38 -2.09 9.42
CA ASN A 13 14.70 -2.63 9.05
C ASN A 13 14.99 -3.96 9.74
N HIS A 14 14.38 -4.22 10.91
CA HIS A 14 14.47 -5.52 11.58
C HIS A 14 13.69 -6.60 10.83
N GLY A 15 12.45 -6.29 10.44
CA GLY A 15 11.56 -7.24 9.79
C GLY A 15 11.13 -8.39 10.71
N GLY A 16 10.47 -9.40 10.13
CA GLY A 16 9.91 -10.53 10.87
C GLY A 16 8.55 -10.25 11.49
N ASP A 17 7.84 -11.33 11.84
CA ASP A 17 6.43 -11.28 12.23
C ASP A 17 6.22 -10.43 13.49
N ASP A 18 7.12 -10.51 14.49
CA ASP A 18 7.03 -9.70 15.71
C ASP A 18 7.17 -8.20 15.44
N ALA A 19 8.07 -7.81 14.53
CA ALA A 19 8.21 -6.41 14.15
C ALA A 19 6.99 -5.92 13.40
N ILE A 20 6.43 -6.75 12.51
CA ILE A 20 5.22 -6.40 11.76
C ILE A 20 4.04 -6.23 12.71
N MET A 21 3.84 -7.12 13.68
CA MET A 21 2.78 -6.96 14.68
C MET A 21 2.95 -5.66 15.48
N ALA A 22 4.18 -5.35 15.91
CA ALA A 22 4.45 -4.10 16.62
C ALA A 22 4.20 -2.85 15.75
N ILE A 23 4.48 -2.91 14.45
CA ILE A 23 4.16 -1.84 13.50
C ILE A 23 2.64 -1.72 13.31
N VAL A 24 1.92 -2.83 13.14
CA VAL A 24 0.46 -2.87 13.03
C VAL A 24 -0.20 -2.25 14.26
N ASP A 25 0.26 -2.59 15.47
CA ASP A 25 -0.25 -2.02 16.72
C ASP A 25 -0.12 -0.49 16.78
N SER A 26 0.88 0.07 16.08
CA SER A 26 1.11 1.52 16.04
C SER A 26 0.08 2.30 15.21
N LEU A 27 -0.77 1.60 14.42
CA LEU A 27 -1.90 2.18 13.71
C LEU A 27 -2.96 2.78 14.64
N GLY A 28 -3.00 2.37 15.92
CA GLY A 28 -3.90 2.95 16.93
C GLY A 28 -3.52 4.38 17.38
N CYS A 29 -2.47 4.99 16.82
CA CYS A 29 -2.03 6.32 17.22
C CYS A 29 -2.97 7.44 16.74
N GLN A 30 -2.99 8.57 17.46
CA GLN A 30 -3.90 9.69 17.18
C GLN A 30 -3.54 10.48 15.90
N SER A 31 -2.27 10.50 15.51
CA SER A 31 -1.80 11.32 14.39
C SER A 31 -2.07 10.62 13.05
N ALA A 32 -2.88 11.25 12.19
CA ALA A 32 -3.12 10.77 10.83
C ALA A 32 -1.81 10.67 10.03
N LEU A 33 -0.88 11.62 10.19
CA LEU A 33 0.42 11.58 9.53
C LEU A 33 1.26 10.37 9.95
N LEU A 34 1.21 10.00 11.24
CA LEU A 34 1.92 8.81 11.69
C LEU A 34 1.23 7.52 11.21
N ARG A 35 -0.10 7.45 11.21
CA ARG A 35 -0.83 6.29 10.64
C ARG A 35 -0.53 6.09 9.16
N HIS A 36 -0.46 7.17 8.39
CA HIS A 36 0.01 7.15 7.01
C HIS A 36 1.41 6.56 6.92
N GLU A 37 2.39 7.08 7.68
CA GLU A 37 3.76 6.53 7.64
C GLU A 37 3.81 5.05 8.01
N VAL A 38 2.99 4.63 8.97
CA VAL A 38 2.89 3.22 9.38
C VAL A 38 2.35 2.36 8.23
N ALA A 39 1.28 2.80 7.54
CA ALA A 39 0.76 2.11 6.37
C ALA A 39 1.80 2.03 5.24
N TYR A 40 2.52 3.13 4.97
CA TYR A 40 3.60 3.17 4.00
C TYR A 40 4.69 2.12 4.30
N VAL A 41 5.14 2.08 5.56
CA VAL A 41 6.14 1.11 6.02
C VAL A 41 5.65 -0.33 5.91
N LEU A 42 4.37 -0.61 6.22
CA LEU A 42 3.79 -1.93 6.03
C LEU A 42 3.74 -2.33 4.54
N GLY A 43 3.44 -1.38 3.65
CA GLY A 43 3.52 -1.56 2.21
C GLY A 43 4.93 -1.91 1.74
N GLN A 44 5.96 -1.22 2.24
CA GLN A 44 7.37 -1.54 1.95
C GLN A 44 7.79 -2.95 2.38
N LEU A 45 7.21 -3.46 3.47
CA LEU A 45 7.51 -4.79 3.99
C LEU A 45 6.81 -5.91 3.21
N GLN A 46 5.74 -5.60 2.48
CA GLN A 46 4.98 -6.53 1.65
C GLN A 46 4.58 -7.84 2.35
N ASN A 47 4.40 -7.82 3.67
CA ASN A 47 4.04 -9.00 4.44
C ASN A 47 2.53 -9.11 4.63
N LYS A 48 1.96 -10.25 4.22
CA LYS A 48 0.53 -10.58 4.31
C LYS A 48 -0.07 -10.46 5.72
N ALA A 49 0.73 -10.55 6.78
CA ALA A 49 0.25 -10.33 8.14
C ALA A 49 -0.35 -8.92 8.35
N ALA A 50 0.03 -7.94 7.52
CA ALA A 50 -0.50 -6.58 7.56
C ALA A 50 -1.83 -6.39 6.81
N SER A 51 -2.21 -7.30 5.91
CA SER A 51 -3.34 -7.11 4.97
C SER A 51 -4.66 -6.84 5.67
N ALA A 52 -4.92 -7.52 6.80
CA ALA A 52 -6.14 -7.33 7.57
C ALA A 52 -6.25 -5.91 8.14
N ALA A 53 -5.18 -5.42 8.77
CA ALA A 53 -5.13 -4.08 9.35
C ALA A 53 -5.24 -2.98 8.28
N LEU A 54 -4.53 -3.13 7.17
CA LEU A 54 -4.60 -2.19 6.04
C LEU A 54 -5.99 -2.18 5.38
N SER A 55 -6.63 -3.36 5.28
CA SER A 55 -8.00 -3.48 4.79
C SER A 55 -9.00 -2.74 5.67
N ASP A 56 -8.84 -2.80 6.99
CA ASP A 56 -9.70 -2.10 7.93
C ASP A 56 -9.56 -0.57 7.81
N ILE A 57 -8.35 -0.07 7.56
CA ILE A 57 -8.09 1.35 7.27
C ILE A 57 -8.81 1.77 5.99
N LEU A 58 -8.61 1.05 4.88
CA LEU A 58 -9.21 1.40 3.59
C LEU A 58 -10.74 1.45 3.67
N LYS A 59 -11.36 0.51 4.40
CA LYS A 59 -12.81 0.43 4.63
C LYS A 59 -13.36 1.52 5.55
N ASN A 60 -12.53 2.14 6.37
CA ASN A 60 -12.99 3.12 7.35
C ASN A 60 -13.25 4.49 6.70
N LEU A 61 -14.52 4.77 6.39
CA LEU A 61 -14.95 6.05 5.80
C LEU A 61 -14.73 7.27 6.71
N ASN A 62 -14.47 7.06 8.01
CA ASN A 62 -14.15 8.14 8.94
C ASN A 62 -12.64 8.36 9.11
N GLU A 63 -11.81 7.51 8.49
CA GLU A 63 -10.37 7.71 8.47
C GLU A 63 -10.00 8.83 7.48
N HIS A 64 -8.92 9.53 7.77
CA HIS A 64 -8.41 10.58 6.93
C HIS A 64 -8.05 10.04 5.53
N PRO A 65 -8.46 10.69 4.42
CA PRO A 65 -8.18 10.24 3.05
C PRO A 65 -6.72 9.90 2.78
N MET A 66 -5.80 10.71 3.33
CA MET A 66 -4.35 10.46 3.32
C MET A 66 -3.96 9.05 3.81
N VAL A 67 -4.53 8.61 4.93
CA VAL A 67 -4.19 7.29 5.50
C VAL A 67 -4.84 6.17 4.67
N ARG A 68 -6.05 6.42 4.13
CA ARG A 68 -6.77 5.47 3.29
C ARG A 68 -6.07 5.21 1.96
N HIS A 69 -5.54 6.24 1.29
CA HIS A 69 -4.80 6.04 0.04
C HIS A 69 -3.53 5.22 0.28
N GLU A 70 -2.81 5.51 1.36
CA GLU A 70 -1.57 4.80 1.69
C GLU A 70 -1.84 3.33 2.01
N ALA A 71 -2.96 3.04 2.67
CA ALA A 71 -3.41 1.66 2.85
C ALA A 71 -3.75 0.97 1.53
N ALA A 72 -4.36 1.67 0.56
CA ALA A 72 -4.61 1.12 -0.77
C ALA A 72 -3.31 0.78 -1.52
N GLU A 73 -2.32 1.66 -1.49
CA GLU A 73 -1.01 1.42 -2.12
C GLU A 73 -0.25 0.28 -1.44
N ALA A 74 -0.29 0.21 -0.11
CA ALA A 74 0.29 -0.88 0.66
C ALA A 74 -0.37 -2.23 0.36
N LEU A 75 -1.70 -2.29 0.26
CA LEU A 75 -2.44 -3.49 -0.16
C LEU A 75 -2.09 -3.90 -1.59
N GLY A 76 -1.92 -2.95 -2.49
CA GLY A 76 -1.42 -3.18 -3.86
C GLY A 76 -0.03 -3.81 -3.86
N SER A 77 0.84 -3.32 -2.98
CA SER A 77 2.21 -3.83 -2.82
C SER A 77 2.26 -5.24 -2.24
N ILE A 78 1.30 -5.63 -1.38
CA ILE A 78 1.17 -6.98 -0.81
C ILE A 78 0.57 -7.96 -1.83
N ALA A 79 -0.37 -7.50 -2.66
CA ALA A 79 -0.89 -8.22 -3.83
C ALA A 79 -1.59 -9.57 -3.56
N ASP A 80 -2.12 -9.80 -2.35
CA ASP A 80 -2.92 -11.00 -2.08
C ASP A 80 -4.35 -10.90 -2.65
N GLU A 81 -5.01 -12.05 -2.84
CA GLU A 81 -6.32 -12.13 -3.50
C GLU A 81 -7.40 -11.28 -2.81
N GLU A 82 -7.41 -11.23 -1.48
CA GLU A 82 -8.38 -10.44 -0.70
C GLU A 82 -8.11 -8.94 -0.86
N SER A 83 -6.85 -8.54 -0.88
CA SER A 83 -6.39 -7.18 -1.11
C SER A 83 -6.80 -6.70 -2.50
N VAL A 84 -6.59 -7.52 -3.54
CA VAL A 84 -6.97 -7.19 -4.92
C VAL A 84 -8.48 -6.99 -5.04
N ALA A 85 -9.29 -7.92 -4.52
CA ALA A 85 -10.74 -7.79 -4.54
C ALA A 85 -11.23 -6.54 -3.78
N LEU A 86 -10.52 -6.15 -2.71
CA LEU A 86 -10.83 -4.93 -1.98
C LEU A 86 -10.50 -3.67 -2.80
N LEU A 87 -9.33 -3.63 -3.45
CA LEU A 87 -8.95 -2.51 -4.32
C LEU A 87 -9.92 -2.33 -5.48
N GLU A 88 -10.37 -3.41 -6.12
CA GLU A 88 -11.40 -3.36 -7.18
C GLU A 88 -12.68 -2.69 -6.70
N LYS A 89 -13.11 -3.01 -5.46
CA LYS A 89 -14.28 -2.38 -4.84
C LYS A 89 -14.06 -0.89 -4.58
N PHE A 90 -12.88 -0.52 -4.09
CA PHE A 90 -12.56 0.85 -3.68
C PHE A 90 -12.01 1.73 -4.83
N ALA A 91 -11.80 1.18 -6.02
CA ALA A 91 -11.59 1.97 -7.24
C ALA A 91 -12.80 2.88 -7.58
N MET A 92 -13.97 2.59 -7.01
CA MET A 92 -15.17 3.42 -7.13
C MET A 92 -15.43 4.28 -5.88
N ASP A 93 -14.45 4.44 -4.97
CA ASP A 93 -14.60 5.25 -3.77
C ASP A 93 -14.88 6.73 -4.12
N PRO A 94 -15.83 7.39 -3.43
CA PRO A 94 -16.15 8.80 -3.69
C PRO A 94 -15.00 9.76 -3.38
N GLU A 95 -14.02 9.35 -2.56
CA GLU A 95 -12.82 10.14 -2.26
C GLU A 95 -11.77 9.93 -3.38
N PRO A 96 -11.47 10.95 -4.21
CA PRO A 96 -10.67 10.78 -5.41
C PRO A 96 -9.26 10.22 -5.16
N ILE A 97 -8.60 10.63 -4.07
CA ILE A 97 -7.25 10.12 -3.76
C ILE A 97 -7.27 8.62 -3.44
N VAL A 98 -8.35 8.11 -2.86
CA VAL A 98 -8.49 6.69 -2.52
C VAL A 98 -8.78 5.87 -3.78
N SER A 99 -9.75 6.30 -4.60
CA SER A 99 -10.08 5.59 -5.84
C SER A 99 -8.91 5.56 -6.82
N GLN A 100 -8.20 6.69 -7.00
CA GLN A 100 -7.01 6.76 -7.86
C GLN A 100 -5.88 5.85 -7.37
N SER A 101 -5.58 5.82 -6.06
CA SER A 101 -4.57 4.91 -5.53
C SER A 101 -4.94 3.44 -5.72
N CYS A 102 -6.23 3.09 -5.61
CA CYS A 102 -6.70 1.73 -5.94
C CYS A 102 -6.52 1.40 -7.44
N GLU A 103 -6.89 2.31 -8.34
CA GLU A 103 -6.72 2.14 -9.78
C GLU A 103 -5.24 1.97 -10.18
N VAL A 104 -4.35 2.76 -9.59
CA VAL A 104 -2.90 2.66 -9.81
C VAL A 104 -2.36 1.33 -9.31
N ALA A 105 -2.71 0.94 -8.08
CA ALA A 105 -2.30 -0.35 -7.51
C ALA A 105 -2.73 -1.53 -8.40
N LEU A 106 -3.98 -1.56 -8.85
CA LEU A 106 -4.50 -2.59 -9.77
C LEU A 106 -3.78 -2.57 -11.12
N SER A 107 -3.55 -1.39 -11.69
CA SER A 107 -2.85 -1.24 -12.96
C SER A 107 -1.40 -1.73 -12.88
N MET A 108 -0.72 -1.50 -11.75
CA MET A 108 0.64 -2.02 -11.51
C MET A 108 0.63 -3.54 -11.42
N LEU A 109 -0.33 -4.13 -10.71
CA LEU A 109 -0.48 -5.58 -10.60
C LEU A 109 -0.77 -6.24 -11.95
N ASP A 110 -1.66 -5.66 -12.76
CA ASP A 110 -1.95 -6.13 -14.11
C ASP A 110 -0.72 -6.04 -15.02
N PHE A 111 0.04 -4.94 -14.90
CA PHE A 111 1.29 -4.77 -15.64
C PHE A 111 2.31 -5.87 -15.26
N GLU A 112 2.53 -6.12 -13.97
CA GLU A 112 3.43 -7.16 -13.48
C GLU A 112 2.98 -8.56 -13.94
N ARG A 113 1.69 -8.88 -13.81
CA ARG A 113 1.09 -10.15 -14.26
C ARG A 113 1.18 -10.35 -15.77
N SER A 114 1.13 -9.27 -16.55
CA SER A 114 1.25 -9.34 -18.02
C SER A 114 2.64 -9.76 -18.48
N GLY A 115 3.65 -9.76 -17.60
CA GLY A 115 5.02 -10.16 -17.92
C GLY A 115 5.70 -9.24 -18.93
N LYS A 116 5.13 -8.07 -19.22
CA LYS A 116 5.72 -7.07 -20.11
C LYS A 116 6.95 -6.48 -19.41
N SER A 117 8.13 -6.96 -19.78
CA SER A 117 9.39 -6.31 -19.36
C SER A 117 9.46 -4.91 -19.95
N PHE A 118 10.16 -4.00 -19.28
CA PHE A 118 10.42 -2.64 -19.76
C PHE A 118 11.07 -2.64 -21.18
N GLU A 119 11.78 -3.72 -21.54
CA GLU A 119 12.35 -3.97 -22.87
C GLU A 119 11.28 -4.09 -23.98
N TYR A 120 10.08 -4.59 -23.66
CA TYR A 120 8.99 -4.76 -24.63
C TYR A 120 8.49 -3.41 -25.19
N LEU A 121 8.57 -2.34 -24.38
CA LEU A 121 8.23 -0.97 -24.81
C LEU A 121 9.30 -0.37 -25.73
N TYR A 122 10.57 -0.72 -25.54
CA TYR A 122 11.66 -0.27 -26.41
C TYR A 122 11.68 -0.98 -27.77
N MET A 123 11.25 -2.25 -27.84
CA MET A 123 11.18 -2.99 -29.10
C MET A 123 10.03 -2.55 -30.03
N GLN A 124 9.05 -1.79 -29.52
CA GLN A 124 7.94 -1.25 -30.33
C GLN A 124 8.15 0.21 -30.75
N ALA A 125 9.23 0.86 -30.31
CA ALA A 125 9.60 2.15 -30.86
C ALA A 125 10.01 1.97 -32.33
N PRO A 126 9.37 2.66 -33.28
CA PRO A 126 9.79 2.57 -34.67
C PRO A 126 11.26 2.97 -34.78
N GLN A 127 12.08 2.10 -35.36
CA GLN A 127 13.43 2.45 -35.73
C GLN A 127 13.33 3.61 -36.71
N VAL A 128 13.73 4.79 -36.25
CA VAL A 128 13.86 5.97 -37.10
C VAL A 128 14.93 5.63 -38.13
N GLN A 129 14.51 5.34 -39.36
CA GLN A 129 15.39 5.25 -40.53
C GLN A 129 15.85 6.64 -40.96
#